data_AF-A4ZYW5-F1
#
_entry.id   AF-A4ZYW5-F1
#
_cell.length_a   1.000
_cell.length_b   1.000
_cell.length_c   1.000
_cell.angle_alpha   90.00
_cell.angle_beta   90.00
_cell.angle_gamma   90.00
#
_symmetry.space_group_name_H-M   'P 1'
#
loop_
_entity.id
_entity.type
_entity.pdbx_description
1 polymer ?
#
loop_
_entity_poly.entity_id
_entity_poly.type
_entity_poly.pdbx_seq_one_letter_code
_entity_poly.pdbx_strand_id
1 'polypeptide(L)' 'ITTRTWFCSAYITNTNLSYANFSKVVLEKCELWENRWMGTQVLGATFSGSDLSGGEFSSFDWRAANVTHCDLTNSELGDL' A
#
# COMPACT_ATOMS: atom_id res chain seq x y z
N ILE A 1 -23.42 14.30 2.52
CA ILE A 1 -22.25 13.84 1.74
C ILE A 1 -22.10 12.36 2.05
N THR A 2 -22.47 11.47 1.13
CA THR A 2 -22.15 10.05 1.28
C THR A 2 -20.65 9.89 1.05
N THR A 3 -19.92 9.45 2.06
CA THR A 3 -18.55 8.98 1.88
C THR A 3 -18.59 7.88 0.83
N ARG A 4 -17.83 8.03 -0.27
CA ARG A 4 -17.59 6.90 -1.18
C ARG A 4 -16.80 5.88 -0.38
N THR A 5 -17.49 4.89 0.18
CA THR A 5 -16.87 3.77 0.88
C THR A 5 -16.64 2.69 -0.16
N TRP A 6 -15.39 2.44 -0.51
CA TRP A 6 -15.05 1.32 -1.37
C TRP A 6 -14.90 0.06 -0.51
N PHE A 7 -15.71 -0.96 -0.79
CA PHE A 7 -15.55 -2.27 -0.19
C PHE A 7 -14.64 -3.08 -1.12
N CYS A 8 -13.36 -3.16 -0.79
CA CYS A 8 -12.41 -4.06 -1.42
C CYS A 8 -11.98 -5.11 -0.39
N SER A 9 -11.95 -6.37 -0.80
CA SER A 9 -11.30 -7.45 -0.05
C SER A 9 -10.27 -8.04 -0.98
N ALA A 10 -9.04 -7.54 -0.86
CA ALA A 10 -7.88 -8.06 -1.58
C ALA A 10 -6.93 -8.70 -0.57
N TYR A 11 -6.40 -9.85 -0.97
CA TYR A 11 -5.41 -10.60 -0.22
C TYR A 11 -4.20 -10.78 -1.13
N ILE A 12 -3.20 -9.93 -0.96
CA ILE A 12 -1.95 -9.98 -1.71
C ILE A 12 -0.87 -10.00 -0.66
N THR A 13 -0.28 -11.15 -0.38
CA THR A 13 0.68 -11.28 0.72
C THR A 13 1.90 -12.06 0.23
N ASN A 14 3.06 -11.81 0.85
CA ASN A 14 4.29 -12.52 0.54
C ASN A 14 4.66 -12.52 -0.96
N THR A 15 4.34 -11.44 -1.67
CA THR A 15 4.49 -11.30 -3.12
C THR A 15 5.51 -10.22 -3.47
N ASN A 16 6.25 -10.44 -4.56
CA ASN A 16 7.10 -9.41 -5.15
C ASN A 16 6.28 -8.50 -6.07
N LEU A 17 5.95 -7.30 -5.59
CA LEU A 17 5.25 -6.26 -6.35
C LEU A 17 6.21 -5.21 -6.90
N SER A 18 7.52 -5.43 -6.84
CA SER A 18 8.51 -4.41 -7.23
C SER A 18 8.25 -3.92 -8.66
N TYR A 19 8.31 -2.60 -8.86
CA TYR A 19 8.06 -1.91 -10.12
C TYR A 19 6.65 -2.11 -10.72
N ALA A 20 5.71 -2.71 -9.99
CA ALA A 20 4.33 -2.82 -10.42
C ALA A 20 3.63 -1.44 -10.45
N ASN A 21 2.63 -1.31 -11.33
CA ASN A 21 1.83 -0.11 -11.43
C ASN A 21 0.53 -0.24 -10.64
N PHE A 22 0.47 0.49 -9.52
CA PHE A 22 -0.68 0.63 -8.63
C PHE A 22 -1.27 2.05 -8.67
N SER A 23 -0.96 2.84 -9.70
CA SER A 23 -1.45 4.22 -9.81
C SER A 23 -2.98 4.26 -9.78
N LYS A 24 -3.54 5.08 -8.89
CA LYS A 24 -4.99 5.27 -8.66
C LYS A 24 -5.75 4.03 -8.18
N VAL A 25 -5.05 2.98 -7.74
CA VAL A 25 -5.69 1.80 -7.16
C VAL A 25 -6.30 2.15 -5.80
N VAL A 26 -7.47 1.57 -5.51
CA VAL A 26 -8.17 1.70 -4.24
C VAL A 26 -8.16 0.34 -3.54
N LEU A 27 -7.27 0.18 -2.56
CA LEU A 27 -7.11 -1.01 -1.73
C LEU A 27 -7.18 -0.59 -0.26
N GLU A 28 -8.33 -0.06 0.16
CA GLU A 28 -8.59 0.32 1.55
C GLU A 28 -8.98 -0.90 2.38
N LYS A 29 -8.47 -1.00 3.62
CA LYS A 29 -8.75 -2.10 4.56
C LYS A 29 -8.49 -3.50 3.97
N CYS A 30 -7.41 -3.64 3.21
CA CYS A 30 -6.99 -4.87 2.57
C CYS A 30 -5.79 -5.51 3.31
N GLU A 31 -5.54 -6.79 3.01
CA GLU A 31 -4.44 -7.58 3.55
C GLU A 31 -3.28 -7.53 2.55
N LEU A 32 -2.26 -6.72 2.84
CA LEU A 32 -1.13 -6.39 1.96
C LEU A 32 0.24 -6.59 2.64
N TRP A 33 0.32 -7.48 3.62
CA TRP A 33 1.50 -7.73 4.44
C TRP A 33 2.57 -8.60 3.75
N GLU A 34 3.82 -8.47 4.21
CA GLU A 34 5.03 -9.17 3.72
C GLU A 34 5.30 -9.01 2.21
N ASN A 35 4.85 -7.92 1.58
CA ASN A 35 5.12 -7.67 0.16
C ASN A 35 6.35 -6.83 -0.09
N ARG A 36 6.95 -7.00 -1.27
CA ARG A 36 8.02 -6.10 -1.77
C ARG A 36 7.43 -5.03 -2.68
N TRP A 37 7.46 -3.79 -2.23
CA TRP A 37 6.92 -2.61 -2.91
C TRP A 37 7.99 -1.75 -3.59
N MET A 38 9.20 -2.30 -3.78
CA MET A 38 10.35 -1.55 -4.28
C MET A 38 10.06 -0.87 -5.63
N GLY A 39 10.18 0.46 -5.67
CA GLY A 39 9.97 1.25 -6.90
C GLY A 39 8.58 1.12 -7.54
N THR A 40 7.56 0.74 -6.76
CA THR A 40 6.18 0.67 -7.24
C THR A 40 5.63 2.05 -7.60
N GLN A 41 4.81 2.11 -8.66
CA GLN A 41 4.13 3.34 -9.04
C GLN A 41 2.80 3.44 -8.29
N VAL A 42 2.70 4.38 -7.36
CA VAL A 42 1.52 4.51 -6.47
C VAL A 42 0.81 5.87 -6.58
N LEU A 43 1.00 6.57 -7.69
CA LEU A 43 0.44 7.91 -7.87
C LEU A 43 -1.10 7.91 -7.77
N GLY A 44 -1.61 8.58 -6.73
CA GLY A 44 -3.02 8.68 -6.42
C GLY A 44 -3.65 7.39 -5.88
N ALA A 45 -2.84 6.41 -5.49
CA ALA A 45 -3.34 5.18 -4.85
C ALA A 45 -3.82 5.46 -3.42
N THR A 46 -4.74 4.63 -2.93
CA THR A 46 -5.08 4.61 -1.51
C THR A 46 -5.03 3.21 -0.95
N PHE A 47 -4.31 3.09 0.16
CA PHE A 47 -4.16 1.89 0.97
C PHE A 47 -4.77 2.09 2.37
N SER A 48 -5.64 3.10 2.54
CA SER A 48 -6.07 3.57 3.85
C SER A 48 -6.65 2.44 4.70
N GLY A 49 -6.13 2.28 5.92
CA GLY A 49 -6.56 1.24 6.86
C GLY A 49 -6.14 -0.19 6.49
N SER A 50 -5.30 -0.38 5.48
CA SER A 50 -4.78 -1.69 5.08
C SER A 50 -3.59 -2.13 5.92
N ASP A 51 -3.41 -3.44 6.02
CA ASP A 51 -2.22 -4.03 6.64
C ASP A 51 -1.07 -4.07 5.63
N LEU A 52 -0.03 -3.28 5.86
CA LEU A 52 1.21 -3.20 5.08
C LEU A 52 2.42 -3.68 5.91
N SER A 53 2.16 -4.42 7.00
CA SER A 53 3.18 -4.89 7.94
C SER A 53 4.17 -5.85 7.28
N GLY A 54 5.41 -5.85 7.77
CA GLY A 54 6.50 -6.68 7.23
C GLY A 54 6.88 -6.40 5.77
N GLY A 55 6.38 -5.31 5.17
CA GLY A 55 6.65 -4.98 3.77
C GLY A 55 7.99 -4.26 3.55
N GLU A 56 8.55 -4.41 2.35
CA GLU A 56 9.75 -3.70 1.91
C GLU A 56 9.37 -2.53 0.98
N PHE A 57 9.62 -1.28 1.39
CA PHE A 57 9.19 -0.07 0.68
C PHE A 57 10.36 0.77 0.15
N SER A 58 11.50 0.15 -0.16
CA SER A 58 12.64 0.84 -0.75
C SER A 58 12.25 1.62 -2.02
N SER A 59 12.52 2.93 -2.05
CA SER A 59 12.14 3.83 -3.15
C SER A 59 10.63 3.94 -3.40
N PHE A 60 9.79 3.73 -2.37
CA PHE A 60 8.34 3.96 -2.43
C PHE A 60 8.02 5.45 -2.26
N ASP A 61 7.18 6.01 -3.14
CA ASP A 61 6.76 7.41 -3.01
C ASP A 61 5.58 7.54 -2.02
N TRP A 62 5.92 7.71 -0.75
CA TRP A 62 4.97 7.89 0.35
C TRP A 62 4.06 9.12 0.21
N ARG A 63 4.47 10.13 -0.57
CA ARG A 63 3.69 11.35 -0.80
C ARG A 63 2.68 11.19 -1.92
N ALA A 64 2.89 10.20 -2.79
CA ALA A 64 2.04 9.92 -3.92
C ALA A 64 0.83 9.03 -3.58
N ALA A 65 0.80 8.38 -2.40
CA ALA A 65 -0.27 7.48 -1.97
C ALA A 65 -0.89 7.89 -0.63
N ASN A 66 -2.17 7.58 -0.44
CA ASN A 66 -2.81 7.70 0.86
C ASN A 66 -2.62 6.41 1.68
N VAL A 67 -1.77 6.49 2.70
CA VAL A 67 -1.47 5.41 3.66
C VAL A 67 -1.99 5.71 5.08
N THR A 68 -3.02 6.55 5.21
CA THR A 68 -3.60 6.86 6.53
C THR A 68 -4.12 5.60 7.21
N HIS A 69 -3.82 5.45 8.50
CA HIS A 69 -4.25 4.30 9.31
C HIS A 69 -3.74 2.93 8.83
N CYS A 70 -2.73 2.87 7.95
CA CYS A 70 -2.09 1.60 7.61
C CYS A 70 -1.31 1.05 8.80
N ASP A 71 -1.27 -0.27 8.91
CA ASP A 71 -0.27 -0.94 9.76
C ASP A 71 1.05 -1.04 8.97
N LEU A 72 2.13 -0.54 9.55
CA LEU A 72 3.49 -0.58 9.00
C LEU A 72 4.46 -1.24 9.99
N THR A 73 3.94 -2.01 10.94
CA THR A 73 4.74 -2.72 11.94
C THR A 73 5.70 -3.68 11.24
N ASN A 74 6.96 -3.70 11.68
CA ASN A 74 8.03 -4.52 11.11
C ASN A 74 8.35 -4.25 9.62
N SER A 75 7.90 -3.13 9.04
CA SER A 75 8.17 -2.79 7.65
C SER A 75 9.48 -2.02 7.47
N GLU A 76 10.16 -2.25 6.34
CA GLU A 76 11.34 -1.49 5.93
C GLU A 76 10.92 -0.32 5.05
N LEU A 77 10.87 0.90 5.61
CA LEU A 77 10.27 2.06 4.93
C LEU A 77 11.14 2.71 3.85
N GLY A 78 12.45 2.43 3.83
CA GLY A 78 13.39 3.14 2.97
C GLY A 78 13.49 4.63 3.29
N ASP A 79 13.79 5.45 2.27
CA ASP A 79 13.85 6.91 2.38
C ASP A 79 12.42 7.51 2.41
N LEU A 80 12.19 8.49 3.30
CA LEU A 80 10.90 9.18 3.54
C LEU A 80 10.85 10.61 2.99
#